data_AF-A0A3S3U6M8-F1
#
_entry.id   AF-A0A3S3U6M8-F1
#
_cell.length_a   1.000
_cell.length_b   1.000
_cell.length_c   1.000
_cell.angle_alpha   90.00
_cell.angle_beta   90.00
_cell.angle_gamma   90.00
#
_symmetry.space_group_name_H-M   'P 1'
#
loop_
_entity.id
_entity.type
_entity.pdbx_description
1 polymer ?
#
loop_
_entity_poly.entity_id
_entity_poly.type
_entity_poly.pdbx_seq_one_letter_code
_entity_poly.pdbx_strand_id
1 'polypeptide(L)'
;VASADFVVAIYNPKSKKRTEQIKIAQEIFLKYRDPKTPVGIVTAATRDNETITLTTLADMLSCEIGMQSTVMIGNSQTYIWNEKMVTPRGYSGKYKL
;
A
#
# COMPACT_ATOMS: atom_id res chain seq x y z
N VAL A 1 -1.07 12.54 -6.69
CA VAL A 1 -0.95 11.06 -6.78
C VAL A 1 -2.22 10.33 -6.36
N ALA A 2 -2.76 10.57 -5.15
CA ALA A 2 -3.96 9.87 -4.68
C ALA A 2 -5.17 9.99 -5.64
N SER A 3 -5.55 11.20 -6.04
CA SER A 3 -6.64 11.41 -7.02
C SER A 3 -6.38 10.83 -8.42
N ALA A 4 -5.12 10.59 -8.78
CA ALA A 4 -4.71 10.17 -10.13
C ALA A 4 -4.62 8.64 -10.31
N ASP A 5 -5.18 7.87 -9.37
CA ASP A 5 -5.24 6.39 -9.44
C ASP A 5 -3.92 5.63 -9.59
N PHE A 6 -2.81 6.21 -9.13
CA PHE A 6 -1.52 5.51 -9.11
C PHE A 6 -1.43 4.51 -7.94
N VAL A 7 -0.72 3.40 -8.21
CA VAL A 7 -0.08 2.59 -7.17
C VAL A 7 1.11 3.37 -6.61
N VAL A 8 1.30 3.36 -5.29
CA VAL A 8 2.30 4.23 -4.64
C VAL A 8 3.18 3.44 -3.66
N ALA A 9 4.49 3.64 -3.75
CA ALA A 9 5.47 3.19 -2.76
C ALA A 9 5.89 4.35 -1.86
N ILE A 10 5.73 4.18 -0.55
CA ILE A 10 6.18 5.14 0.46
C ILE A 10 7.44 4.59 1.12
N TYR A 11 8.54 5.31 0.91
CA TYR A 11 9.83 5.07 1.56
C TYR A 11 9.96 5.91 2.83
N ASN A 12 10.72 5.41 3.80
CA ASN A 12 10.91 6.05 5.11
C ASN A 12 9.58 6.47 5.77
N PRO A 13 8.57 5.59 5.80
CA PRO A 13 7.19 5.96 6.15
C PRO A 13 7.08 6.46 7.59
N LYS A 14 7.87 5.91 8.51
CA LYS A 14 7.80 6.25 9.93
C LYS A 14 9.15 6.14 10.61
N SER A 15 9.44 7.05 11.52
CA SER A 15 10.58 6.99 12.44
C SER A 15 10.16 7.37 13.85
N LYS A 16 11.08 7.28 14.82
CA LYS A 16 10.81 7.72 16.21
C LYS A 16 10.32 9.17 16.30
N LYS A 17 10.82 10.05 15.42
CA LYS A 17 10.48 11.50 15.42
C LYS A 17 9.42 11.88 14.38
N ARG A 18 9.21 11.04 13.35
CA ARG A 18 8.31 11.30 12.21
C ARG A 18 7.21 10.25 12.19
N THR A 19 6.15 10.50 12.95
CA THR A 19 5.02 9.57 13.11
C THR A 19 3.74 10.04 12.42
N GLU A 20 3.60 11.35 12.20
CA GLU A 20 2.34 11.92 11.67
C GLU A 20 2.24 11.85 10.15
N GLN A 21 3.36 11.87 9.42
CA GLN A 21 3.36 11.91 7.96
C GLN A 21 2.65 10.70 7.34
N ILE A 22 2.82 9.51 7.90
CA ILE A 22 2.14 8.31 7.40
C ILE A 22 0.63 8.34 7.68
N LYS A 23 0.19 8.98 8.78
CA LYS A 23 -1.22 9.18 9.09
C LYS A 23 -1.85 10.17 8.11
N ILE A 24 -1.19 11.29 7.90
CA ILE A 24 -1.61 12.30 6.91
C ILE A 24 -1.67 11.67 5.51
N ALA A 25 -0.70 10.82 5.15
CA ALA A 25 -0.74 10.10 3.89
C ALA A 25 -2.00 9.22 3.80
N GLN A 26 -2.28 8.40 4.83
CA GLN A 26 -3.49 7.57 4.88
C GLN A 26 -4.76 8.42 4.71
N GLU A 27 -4.90 9.51 5.47
CA GLU A 27 -6.03 10.43 5.38
C GLU A 27 -6.19 11.03 3.97
N ILE A 28 -5.08 11.39 3.31
CA ILE A 28 -5.11 11.90 1.94
C ILE A 28 -5.61 10.81 0.98
N PHE A 29 -5.12 9.57 1.09
CA PHE A 29 -5.57 8.49 0.22
C PHE A 29 -7.04 8.12 0.47
N LEU A 30 -7.50 8.10 1.73
CA LEU A 30 -8.89 7.80 2.09
C LEU A 30 -9.91 8.78 1.49
N LYS A 31 -9.49 9.99 1.09
CA LYS A 31 -10.35 10.94 0.36
C LYS A 31 -10.65 10.52 -1.09
N TYR A 32 -9.84 9.62 -1.66
CA TYR A 32 -9.89 9.28 -3.09
C TYR A 32 -9.91 7.77 -3.38
N ARG A 33 -9.78 6.92 -2.35
CA ARG A 33 -9.67 5.47 -2.46
C ARG A 33 -10.68 4.78 -1.57
N ASP A 34 -11.10 3.59 -1.98
CA ASP A 34 -11.89 2.71 -1.13
C ASP A 34 -11.07 2.38 0.14
N PRO A 35 -11.64 2.46 1.36
CA PRO A 35 -10.96 2.04 2.59
C PRO A 35 -10.42 0.61 2.56
N LYS A 36 -11.01 -0.28 1.75
CA LYS A 36 -10.59 -1.67 1.53
C LYS A 36 -9.46 -1.81 0.49
N THR A 37 -8.99 -0.72 -0.11
CA THR A 37 -7.87 -0.72 -1.06
C THR A 37 -6.69 -1.49 -0.44
N PRO A 38 -6.13 -2.51 -1.10
CA PRO A 38 -5.05 -3.29 -0.52
C PRO A 38 -3.81 -2.44 -0.23
N VAL A 39 -3.18 -2.73 0.91
CA VAL A 39 -1.90 -2.17 1.32
C VAL A 39 -0.95 -3.31 1.68
N GLY A 40 0.26 -3.29 1.12
CA GLY A 40 1.35 -4.16 1.51
C GLY A 40 2.38 -3.40 2.33
N ILE A 41 2.80 -3.95 3.47
CA ILE A 41 3.89 -3.40 4.28
C ILE A 41 4.99 -4.44 4.29
N VAL A 42 6.14 -4.09 3.73
CA VAL A 42 7.32 -4.96 3.70
C VAL A 42 8.40 -4.35 4.57
N THR A 43 8.86 -5.07 5.59
CA THR A 43 9.90 -4.61 6.51
C THR A 43 11.14 -5.46 6.33
N ALA A 44 12.31 -4.81 6.29
CA ALA A 44 13.60 -5.48 6.15
C ALA A 44 13.66 -6.43 4.94
N ALA A 45 13.12 -5.98 3.79
CA ALA A 45 13.09 -6.75 2.56
C ALA A 45 14.48 -7.33 2.22
N THR A 46 14.50 -8.58 1.79
CA THR A 46 15.65 -9.41 1.42
C THR A 46 16.68 -9.61 2.54
N ARG A 47 16.24 -9.56 3.80
CA ARG A 47 17.07 -9.83 4.99
C ARG A 47 16.44 -10.96 5.82
N ASP A 48 17.21 -11.56 6.72
CA ASP A 48 16.77 -12.70 7.53
C ASP A 48 15.51 -12.43 8.37
N ASN A 49 15.28 -11.16 8.74
CA ASN A 49 14.13 -10.73 9.51
C ASN A 49 13.04 -10.05 8.65
N GLU A 50 12.96 -10.40 7.37
CA GLU A 50 11.91 -9.90 6.47
C GLU A 50 10.52 -10.25 7.01
N THR A 51 9.63 -9.26 7.01
CA THR A 51 8.21 -9.47 7.29
C THR A 51 7.36 -8.81 6.22
N ILE A 52 6.28 -9.48 5.83
CA ILE A 52 5.28 -9.00 4.88
C ILE A 52 3.93 -8.99 5.59
N THR A 53 3.28 -7.84 5.58
CA THR A 53 1.90 -7.70 6.08
C THR A 53 1.02 -7.19 4.94
N LEU A 54 -0.03 -7.96 4.63
CA LEU A 54 -1.12 -7.52 3.78
C LEU A 54 -2.25 -6.99 4.67
N THR A 55 -2.73 -5.81 4.35
CA THR A 55 -3.77 -5.10 5.10
C THR A 55 -4.58 -4.22 4.14
N THR A 56 -5.45 -3.37 4.70
CA THR A 56 -6.24 -2.40 3.95
C THR A 56 -5.76 -0.97 4.19
N LEU A 57 -6.18 -0.05 3.34
CA LEU A 57 -5.92 1.37 3.52
C LEU A 57 -6.51 1.89 4.85
N ALA A 58 -7.64 1.36 5.30
CA ALA A 58 -8.22 1.70 6.60
C ALA A 58 -7.36 1.21 7.78
N ASP A 59 -6.84 -0.01 7.67
CA ASP A 59 -6.24 -0.71 8.80
C ASP A 59 -4.71 -0.58 8.86
N MET A 60 -4.06 -0.03 7.84
CA MET A 60 -2.59 -0.01 7.72
C MET A 60 -1.84 0.60 8.90
N LEU A 61 -2.43 1.56 9.62
CA LEU A 61 -1.80 2.18 10.79
C LEU A 61 -1.83 1.31 12.05
N SER A 62 -2.67 0.28 12.08
CA SER A 62 -2.68 -0.73 13.16
C SER A 62 -1.54 -1.74 13.03
N CYS A 63 -0.92 -1.82 11.85
CA CYS A 63 0.20 -2.70 11.57
C CYS A 63 1.54 -2.07 12.00
N GLU A 64 2.56 -2.91 12.16
CA GLU A 64 3.91 -2.44 12.44
C GLU A 64 4.50 -1.74 11.20
N ILE A 65 4.79 -0.44 11.34
CA ILE A 65 5.48 0.37 10.33
C ILE A 65 6.66 1.05 11.01
N GLY A 66 7.87 0.77 10.52
CA GLY A 66 9.12 1.29 11.07
C GLY A 66 10.02 1.93 10.02
N MET A 67 11.28 2.20 10.42
CA MET A 67 12.26 2.84 9.54
C MET A 67 12.77 1.94 8.41
N GLN A 68 12.61 0.62 8.56
CA GLN A 68 13.00 -0.37 7.54
C GLN A 68 11.81 -0.84 6.69
N SER A 69 10.65 -0.22 6.87
CA SER A 69 9.42 -0.59 6.16
C SER A 69 9.30 0.21 4.87
N THR A 70 8.80 -0.45 3.82
CA THR A 70 8.24 0.18 2.62
C THR A 70 6.76 -0.14 2.58
N VAL A 71 5.93 0.89 2.37
CA VAL A 71 4.47 0.73 2.28
C VAL A 71 4.04 0.85 0.82
N MET A 72 3.31 -0.14 0.35
CA MET A 72 2.74 -0.23 -0.99
C MET A 72 1.24 -0.01 -0.90
N ILE A 73 0.74 1.09 -1.48
CA ILE A 73 -0.69 1.40 -1.55
C ILE A 73 -1.19 1.09 -2.95
N GLY A 74 -2.19 0.21 -3.04
CA GLY A 74 -2.82 -0.16 -4.29
C GLY A 74 -3.60 1.00 -4.93
N ASN A 75 -4.01 0.79 -6.17
CA ASN A 75 -4.98 1.65 -6.83
C ASN A 75 -6.37 1.00 -6.83
N SER A 76 -7.33 1.62 -7.52
CA SER A 76 -8.71 1.13 -7.61
C SER A 76 -8.86 -0.28 -8.21
N GLN A 77 -7.86 -0.77 -8.93
CA GLN A 77 -7.87 -2.10 -9.57
C GLN A 77 -7.04 -3.13 -8.80
N THR A 78 -6.33 -2.72 -7.75
CA THR A 78 -5.52 -3.65 -6.96
C THR A 78 -6.40 -4.52 -6.08
N TYR A 79 -6.12 -5.83 -6.06
CA TYR A 79 -6.80 -6.81 -5.21
C TYR A 79 -5.80 -7.80 -4.61
N ILE A 80 -6.24 -8.59 -3.63
CA ILE A 80 -5.46 -9.68 -3.05
C ILE A 80 -5.87 -11.01 -3.71
N TRP A 81 -4.90 -11.79 -4.14
CA TRP A 81 -5.09 -13.13 -4.69
C TRP A 81 -3.97 -14.06 -4.23
N ASN A 82 -4.34 -15.18 -3.61
CA ASN A 82 -3.38 -16.15 -3.05
C ASN A 82 -2.29 -15.47 -2.22
N GLU A 83 -2.70 -14.63 -1.26
CA GLU A 83 -1.80 -13.88 -0.36
C GLU A 83 -0.80 -12.96 -1.08
N LYS A 84 -1.14 -12.55 -2.30
CA LYS A 84 -0.36 -11.59 -3.09
C LYS A 84 -1.20 -10.40 -3.47
N MET A 85 -0.59 -9.23 -3.45
CA MET A 85 -1.19 -7.99 -3.94
C MET A 85 -0.98 -7.88 -5.45
N VAL A 86 -2.06 -7.86 -6.20
CA VAL A 86 -2.05 -7.90 -7.67
C VAL A 86 -2.75 -6.67 -8.20
N THR A 87 -2.08 -5.95 -9.10
CA THR A 87 -2.72 -4.92 -9.93
C THR A 87 -2.73 -5.43 -11.37
N PRO A 88 -3.91 -5.69 -11.97
CA PRO A 88 -4.00 -6.14 -13.35
C PRO A 88 -3.25 -5.20 -14.29
N ARG A 89 -2.56 -5.79 -15.26
CA ARG A 89 -2.13 -5.04 -16.43
C ARG A 89 -3.36 -4.73 -17.28
N GLY A 90 -3.45 -3.52 -17.82
CA GLY A 90 -4.62 -2.98 -18.55
C GLY A 90 -4.94 -3.62 -19.90
N TYR A 91 -5.00 -4.95 -19.99
CA TYR A 91 -5.42 -5.68 -21.18
C TYR A 91 -6.93 -5.87 -21.29
N SER A 92 -7.70 -5.47 -20.28
CA SER A 92 -9.17 -5.56 -20.23
C SER A 92 -9.87 -4.83 -21.39
N GLY A 93 -9.18 -3.93 -22.11
CA GLY A 93 -9.67 -3.31 -23.34
C GLY A 93 -9.03 -3.81 -24.65
N LYS A 94 -8.03 -4.70 -24.59
CA LYS A 94 -7.26 -5.12 -25.79
C LYS A 94 -7.94 -6.23 -26.58
N TYR A 95 -8.84 -6.99 -25.94
CA TYR A 95 -9.67 -8.02 -26.55
C TYR A 95 -11.13 -7.77 -26.18
N LYS A 96 -11.73 -6.71 -26.73
CA LYS A 96 -13.18 -6.72 -26.90
C LYS A 96 -13.45 -7.72 -28.04
N LEU A 97 -13.85 -8.93 -27.67
CA LEU A 97 -14.55 -9.86 -28.57
C LEU A 97 -15.93 -9.29 -28.89
#